data_AF-A0A1H3PR78-F1
#
_entry.id   AF-A0A1H3PR78-F1
#
_cell.length_a   1.000
_cell.length_b   1.000
_cell.length_c   1.000
_cell.angle_alpha   90.00
_cell.angle_beta   90.00
_cell.angle_gamma   90.00
#
_symmetry.space_group_name_H-M   'P 1'
#
loop_
_entity.id
_entity.type
_entity.pdbx_description
1 polymer ?
#
loop_
_entity_poly.entity_id
_entity_poly.type
_entity_poly.pdbx_seq_one_letter_code
_entity_poly.pdbx_strand_id
1 'polypeptide(L)'
;MQSHHLSPDIPSIIYLWMLRALVPLGGYQAFADRLNYSSNENIAKALGFIDNKLIELFESQPKAILAHLCKLHQVAEHEWRDAKVPPCLGSNIARLSELLELSETDCRILEFAVMVNNESLLDDATETLGDLSPSRLYRVLAILLGLPEREIKNSGSSAESVGDIRFR
;
A
#
# COMPACT_ATOMS: atom_id res chain seq x y z
N MET A 1 -10.86 23.77 5.59
CA MET A 1 -10.52 22.43 5.07
C MET A 1 -9.04 22.27 5.26
N GLN A 2 -8.61 21.52 6.28
CA GLN A 2 -7.19 21.41 6.62
C GLN A 2 -6.54 20.51 5.58
N SER A 3 -5.79 21.14 4.67
CA SER A 3 -4.85 20.46 3.79
C SER A 3 -3.81 19.78 4.65
N HIS A 4 -4.00 18.48 4.92
CA HIS A 4 -2.92 17.63 5.39
C HIS A 4 -1.79 17.74 4.35
N HIS A 5 -0.63 18.25 4.75
CA HIS A 5 0.53 18.45 3.88
C HIS A 5 1.14 17.09 3.51
N LEU A 6 0.46 16.36 2.64
CA LEU A 6 1.00 15.23 1.92
C LEU A 6 1.84 15.78 0.78
N SER A 7 2.95 15.12 0.48
CA SER A 7 3.78 15.48 -0.67
C SER A 7 2.94 15.46 -1.95
N PRO A 8 2.82 16.59 -2.68
CA PRO A 8 1.95 16.69 -3.84
C PRO A 8 2.40 15.81 -5.02
N ASP A 9 3.64 15.34 -4.99
CA ASP A 9 4.25 14.56 -6.07
C ASP A 9 3.95 13.06 -5.99
N ILE A 10 3.33 12.59 -4.90
CA ILE A 10 3.04 11.17 -4.67
C ILE A 10 1.59 10.88 -5.08
N PRO A 11 1.35 9.94 -6.00
CA PRO A 11 0.01 9.49 -6.36
C PRO A 11 -0.84 9.10 -5.13
N SER A 12 -2.08 9.60 -5.05
CA SER A 12 -2.99 9.36 -3.92
C SER A 12 -3.23 7.89 -3.60
N ILE A 13 -3.15 7.02 -4.61
CA ILE A 13 -3.28 5.56 -4.43
C ILE A 13 -2.13 4.96 -3.60
N ILE A 14 -0.92 5.51 -3.71
CA ILE A 14 0.23 5.08 -2.90
C ILE A 14 -0.06 5.39 -1.43
N TYR A 15 -0.52 6.61 -1.14
CA TYR A 15 -0.89 6.98 0.22
C TYR A 15 -1.96 6.09 0.82
N LEU A 16 -3.00 5.76 0.04
CA LEU A 16 -4.04 4.85 0.49
C LEU A 16 -3.47 3.47 0.86
N TRP A 17 -2.62 2.89 -0.01
CA TRP A 17 -2.02 1.59 0.24
C TRP A 17 -1.03 1.59 1.41
N MET A 18 -0.22 2.65 1.55
CA MET A 18 0.64 2.82 2.72
C MET A 18 -0.18 2.87 4.03
N LEU A 19 -1.26 3.65 4.05
CA LEU A 19 -2.12 3.77 5.23
C LEU A 19 -2.84 2.46 5.55
N ARG A 20 -3.22 1.66 4.54
CA ARG A 20 -3.75 0.29 4.71
C ARG A 20 -2.69 -0.67 5.25
N ALA A 21 -1.43 -0.56 4.84
CA ALA A 21 -0.33 -1.34 5.40
C ALA A 21 -0.09 -1.00 6.89
N LEU A 22 -0.05 0.30 7.20
CA LEU A 22 0.28 0.75 8.54
C LEU A 22 -0.86 0.52 9.55
N VAL A 23 -2.10 0.81 9.18
CA VAL A 23 -3.23 0.86 10.13
C VAL A 23 -3.94 -0.48 10.26
N PRO A 24 -4.76 -0.94 9.28
CA PRO A 24 -5.53 -2.19 9.43
C PRO A 24 -4.66 -3.45 9.40
N LEU A 25 -3.47 -3.41 8.78
CA LEU A 25 -2.55 -4.55 8.74
C LEU A 25 -1.52 -4.54 9.87
N GLY A 26 -1.50 -3.50 10.70
CA GLY A 26 -0.67 -3.43 11.91
C GLY A 26 0.79 -3.05 11.67
N GLY A 27 1.17 -2.62 10.46
CA GLY A 27 2.53 -2.15 10.15
C GLY A 27 3.00 -0.98 11.03
N TYR A 28 2.08 -0.25 11.67
CA TYR A 28 2.41 0.83 12.59
C TYR A 28 3.29 0.39 13.76
N GLN A 29 3.23 -0.88 14.18
CA GLN A 29 4.04 -1.38 15.31
C GLN A 29 5.51 -1.40 14.91
N ALA A 30 5.83 -2.05 13.79
CA ALA A 30 7.17 -2.05 13.23
C ALA A 30 7.61 -0.64 12.82
N PHE A 31 6.69 0.18 12.31
CA PHE A 31 6.97 1.58 12.01
C PHE A 31 7.37 2.38 13.27
N ALA A 32 6.61 2.27 14.36
CA ALA A 32 6.88 2.97 15.61
C ALA A 32 8.16 2.48 16.30
N ASP A 33 8.40 1.16 16.32
CA ASP A 33 9.62 0.59 16.89
C ASP A 33 10.86 1.00 16.10
N ARG A 34 10.74 1.08 14.76
CA ARG A 34 11.82 1.51 13.86
C ARG A 34 11.97 3.03 13.75
N LEU A 35 11.04 3.85 14.22
CA LEU A 35 11.17 5.32 14.24
C LEU A 35 12.30 5.80 15.17
N ASN A 36 12.78 4.94 16.09
CA ASN A 36 13.98 5.20 16.88
C ASN A 36 15.29 5.11 16.07
N TYR A 37 15.22 4.69 14.81
CA TYR A 37 16.33 4.65 13.87
C TYR A 37 15.91 5.34 12.58
N SER A 38 16.81 6.11 11.99
CA SER A 38 16.66 6.97 10.80
C SER A 38 16.04 6.34 9.53
N SER A 39 15.64 5.08 9.55
CA SER A 39 15.12 4.32 8.41
C SER A 39 13.69 4.70 7.99
N ASN A 40 12.88 5.26 8.89
CA ASN A 40 11.46 5.56 8.60
C ASN A 40 11.16 7.04 8.35
N GLU A 41 12.20 7.88 8.27
CA GLU A 41 12.07 9.32 8.07
C GLU A 41 11.32 9.66 6.77
N ASN A 42 11.47 8.83 5.72
CA ASN A 42 10.81 9.04 4.43
C ASN A 42 9.29 8.84 4.53
N ILE A 43 8.83 7.75 5.14
CA ILE A 43 7.40 7.51 5.41
C ILE A 43 6.85 8.61 6.32
N ALA A 44 7.60 8.99 7.37
CA ALA A 44 7.18 10.04 8.29
C ALA A 44 7.00 11.39 7.57
N LYS A 45 7.99 11.79 6.76
CA LYS A 45 7.92 13.01 5.93
C LYS A 45 6.76 12.97 4.95
N ALA A 46 6.57 11.87 4.24
CA ALA A 46 5.52 11.72 3.24
C ALA A 46 4.11 11.86 3.85
N LEU A 47 3.92 11.41 5.09
CA LEU A 47 2.68 11.52 5.85
C LEU A 47 2.52 12.87 6.59
N GLY A 48 3.46 13.79 6.43
CA GLY A 48 3.40 15.14 7.00
C GLY A 48 3.96 15.26 8.43
N PHE A 49 4.71 14.27 8.91
CA PHE A 49 5.32 14.27 10.25
C PHE A 49 6.69 14.97 10.28
N ILE A 50 6.76 16.21 9.76
CA ILE A 50 8.03 16.94 9.53
C ILE A 50 8.46 17.79 10.75
N ASP A 51 7.61 17.93 11.78
CA ASP A 51 7.91 18.78 12.94
C ASP A 51 8.66 17.99 14.03
N ASN A 52 9.80 18.52 14.49
CA ASN A 52 10.57 17.96 15.62
C ASN A 52 9.71 17.80 16.88
N LYS A 53 8.69 18.66 17.08
CA LYS A 53 7.72 18.49 18.16
C LYS A 53 6.88 17.23 18.02
N LEU A 54 6.53 16.87 16.78
CA LEU A 54 5.83 15.61 16.54
C LEU A 54 6.75 14.46 16.94
N ILE A 55 8.04 14.49 16.56
CA ILE A 55 9.03 13.44 16.91
C ILE A 55 9.15 13.26 18.44
N GLU A 56 9.20 14.34 19.22
CA GLU A 56 9.18 14.25 20.69
C GLU A 56 7.84 13.71 21.24
N LEU A 57 6.73 14.04 20.59
CA LEU A 57 5.41 13.44 20.86
C LEU A 57 5.35 11.95 20.45
N PHE A 58 6.08 11.53 19.42
CA PHE A 58 6.21 10.15 18.95
C PHE A 58 6.87 9.28 20.02
N GLU A 59 7.99 9.73 20.59
CA GLU A 59 8.73 9.00 21.62
C GLU A 59 7.96 8.91 22.94
N SER A 60 7.21 9.97 23.28
CA SER A 60 6.52 10.06 24.57
C SER A 60 5.11 9.44 24.59
N GLN A 61 4.41 9.38 23.45
CA GLN A 61 3.00 8.99 23.38
C GLN A 61 2.64 8.14 22.15
N PRO A 62 2.98 6.84 22.13
CA PRO A 62 2.75 5.98 20.97
C PRO A 62 1.27 5.85 20.57
N LYS A 63 0.35 6.00 21.52
CA LYS A 63 -1.11 6.00 21.26
C LYS A 63 -1.56 7.21 20.44
N ALA A 64 -0.89 8.36 20.58
CA ALA A 64 -1.22 9.56 19.81
C ALA A 64 -0.89 9.38 18.32
N ILE A 65 0.19 8.64 18.02
CA ILE A 65 0.59 8.28 16.65
C ILE A 65 -0.50 7.45 15.99
N LEU A 66 -0.91 6.37 16.65
CA LEU A 66 -1.93 5.48 16.11
C LEU A 66 -3.24 6.24 15.87
N ALA A 67 -3.64 7.11 16.80
CA ALA A 67 -4.81 7.96 16.62
C ALA A 67 -4.69 8.89 15.41
N HIS A 68 -3.49 9.43 15.14
CA HIS A 68 -3.25 10.27 13.96
C HIS A 68 -3.27 9.45 12.66
N LEU A 69 -2.56 8.32 12.61
CA LEU A 69 -2.57 7.40 11.46
C LEU A 69 -3.99 6.90 11.15
N CYS A 70 -4.78 6.57 12.18
CA CYS A 70 -6.18 6.20 12.01
C CYS A 70 -7.01 7.33 11.38
N LYS A 71 -6.78 8.60 11.76
CA LYS A 71 -7.45 9.75 11.14
C LYS A 71 -7.04 9.91 9.67
N LEU A 72 -5.74 9.85 9.37
CA LEU A 72 -5.25 9.91 7.99
C LEU A 72 -5.84 8.78 7.14
N HIS A 73 -5.85 7.56 7.67
CA HIS A 73 -6.44 6.39 7.01
C HIS A 73 -7.94 6.60 6.74
N GLN A 74 -8.72 7.11 7.70
CA GLN A 74 -10.14 7.39 7.48
C GLN A 74 -10.39 8.42 6.38
N VAL A 75 -9.58 9.49 6.35
CA VAL A 75 -9.65 10.51 5.29
C VAL A 75 -9.29 9.90 3.94
N ALA A 76 -8.19 9.15 3.86
CA ALA A 76 -7.74 8.50 2.64
C ALA A 76 -8.76 7.50 2.08
N GLU A 77 -9.39 6.69 2.95
CA GLU A 77 -10.44 5.74 2.57
C GLU A 77 -11.72 6.41 2.04
N HIS A 78 -11.94 7.67 2.41
CA HIS A 78 -13.05 8.46 1.91
C HIS A 78 -12.70 9.17 0.61
N GLU A 79 -11.55 9.82 0.55
CA GLU A 79 -11.17 10.69 -0.56
C GLU A 79 -10.55 9.94 -1.74
N TRP A 80 -9.83 8.85 -1.49
CA TRP A 80 -8.99 8.18 -2.49
C TRP A 80 -9.37 6.73 -2.75
N ARG A 81 -10.54 6.28 -2.29
CA ARG A 81 -11.04 4.92 -2.55
C ARG A 81 -10.96 4.55 -4.03
N ASP A 82 -11.33 5.48 -4.89
CA ASP A 82 -11.36 5.30 -6.34
C ASP A 82 -10.11 5.85 -7.04
N ALA A 83 -9.06 6.18 -6.27
CA ALA A 83 -7.79 6.62 -6.82
C ALA A 83 -7.24 5.58 -7.79
N LYS A 84 -6.67 6.08 -8.88
CA LYS A 84 -6.13 5.27 -9.97
C LYS A 84 -4.62 5.30 -9.94
N VAL A 85 -4.00 4.25 -10.47
CA VAL A 85 -2.58 4.25 -10.78
C VAL A 85 -2.25 5.29 -11.85
N PRO A 86 -0.96 5.66 -12.02
CA PRO A 86 -0.55 6.53 -13.11
C PRO A 86 -1.10 6.08 -14.48
N PRO A 87 -1.58 7.01 -15.33
CA PRO A 87 -2.27 6.64 -16.58
C PRO A 87 -1.46 5.74 -17.51
N CYS A 88 -0.13 5.89 -17.53
CA CYS A 88 0.76 5.03 -18.30
C CYS A 88 0.71 3.58 -17.83
N LEU A 89 0.73 3.34 -16.51
CA LEU A 89 0.64 2.00 -15.93
C LEU A 89 -0.74 1.40 -16.20
N GLY A 90 -1.81 2.16 -15.96
CA GLY A 90 -3.18 1.70 -16.22
C GLY A 90 -3.38 1.31 -17.69
N SER A 91 -2.83 2.10 -18.62
CA SER A 91 -2.90 1.80 -20.06
C SER A 91 -2.11 0.54 -20.44
N ASN A 92 -0.94 0.33 -19.83
CA ASN A 92 -0.14 -0.87 -20.08
C ASN A 92 -0.84 -2.12 -19.55
N ILE A 93 -1.44 -2.05 -18.36
CA ILE A 93 -2.16 -3.17 -17.76
C ILE A 93 -3.46 -3.47 -18.52
N ALA A 94 -4.18 -2.45 -19.01
CA ALA A 94 -5.35 -2.66 -19.86
C ALA A 94 -5.03 -3.47 -21.12
N ARG A 95 -3.91 -3.16 -21.79
CA ARG A 95 -3.44 -3.93 -22.96
C ARG A 95 -3.07 -5.37 -22.59
N LEU A 96 -2.42 -5.57 -21.44
CA LEU A 96 -2.09 -6.92 -20.95
C LEU A 96 -3.34 -7.72 -20.61
N SER A 97 -4.36 -7.06 -20.03
CA SER A 97 -5.64 -7.67 -19.70
C SER A 97 -6.37 -8.18 -20.95
N GLU A 98 -6.40 -7.39 -22.02
CA GLU A 98 -6.98 -7.80 -23.30
C GLU A 98 -6.24 -8.99 -23.93
N LEU A 99 -4.90 -9.03 -23.81
CA LEU A 99 -4.09 -10.09 -24.42
C LEU A 99 -4.12 -11.41 -23.65
N LEU A 100 -4.25 -11.35 -22.32
CA LEU A 100 -4.15 -12.51 -21.43
C LEU A 100 -5.49 -12.86 -20.76
N GLU A 101 -6.57 -12.19 -21.16
CA GLU A 101 -7.92 -12.33 -20.58
C GLU A 101 -7.91 -12.19 -19.05
N LEU A 102 -7.12 -11.24 -18.53
CA LEU A 102 -6.96 -11.05 -17.08
C LEU A 102 -8.21 -10.44 -16.47
N SER A 103 -8.58 -10.94 -15.29
CA SER A 103 -9.66 -10.35 -14.51
C SER A 103 -9.27 -8.96 -13.97
N GLU A 104 -10.27 -8.18 -13.55
CA GLU A 104 -10.02 -6.89 -12.86
C GLU A 104 -9.16 -7.08 -11.60
N THR A 105 -9.32 -8.22 -10.91
CA THR A 105 -8.51 -8.58 -9.76
C THR A 105 -7.04 -8.81 -10.13
N ASP A 106 -6.78 -9.57 -11.20
CA ASP A 106 -5.42 -9.80 -11.71
C ASP A 106 -4.76 -8.47 -12.10
N CYS A 107 -5.52 -7.58 -12.77
CA CYS A 107 -5.05 -6.25 -13.13
C CYS A 107 -4.67 -5.44 -11.88
N ARG A 108 -5.51 -5.47 -10.85
CA ARG A 108 -5.28 -4.73 -9.61
C ARG A 108 -4.09 -5.25 -8.82
N ILE A 109 -3.85 -6.57 -8.85
CA ILE A 109 -2.66 -7.19 -8.26
C ILE A 109 -1.40 -6.77 -9.03
N LEU A 110 -1.44 -6.78 -10.37
CA LEU A 110 -0.32 -6.33 -11.20
C LEU A 110 -0.02 -4.83 -11.00
N GLU A 111 -1.04 -3.99 -10.93
CA GLU A 111 -0.92 -2.57 -10.60
C GLU A 111 -0.14 -2.39 -9.30
N PHE A 112 -0.55 -3.11 -8.25
CA PHE A 112 0.11 -3.04 -6.95
C PHE A 112 1.55 -3.57 -7.00
N ALA A 113 1.79 -4.71 -7.65
CA ALA A 113 3.12 -5.28 -7.79
C ALA A 113 4.10 -4.34 -8.51
N VAL A 114 3.65 -3.69 -9.59
CA VAL A 114 4.46 -2.69 -10.31
C VAL A 114 4.69 -1.47 -9.43
N MET A 115 3.67 -0.98 -8.72
CA MET A 115 3.81 0.20 -7.87
C MET A 115 4.76 -0.04 -6.70
N VAL A 116 4.65 -1.17 -5.99
CA VAL A 116 5.60 -1.53 -4.90
C VAL A 116 7.03 -1.55 -5.42
N ASN A 117 7.26 -2.13 -6.60
CA ASN A 117 8.59 -2.23 -7.18
C ASN A 117 9.17 -0.88 -7.67
N ASN A 118 8.33 0.14 -7.91
CA ASN A 118 8.79 1.43 -8.46
C ASN A 118 8.71 2.58 -7.46
N GLU A 119 7.99 2.42 -6.35
CA GLU A 119 7.73 3.47 -5.37
C GLU A 119 8.31 3.07 -4.01
N SER A 120 9.49 3.59 -3.69
CA SER A 120 10.22 3.21 -2.47
C SER A 120 9.43 3.44 -1.18
N LEU A 121 8.57 4.46 -1.14
CA LEU A 121 7.71 4.71 0.02
C LEU A 121 6.65 3.63 0.22
N LEU A 122 6.13 3.07 -0.87
CA LEU A 122 5.19 1.96 -0.81
C LEU A 122 5.91 0.68 -0.40
N ASP A 123 7.09 0.44 -0.96
CA ASP A 123 7.97 -0.67 -0.60
C ASP A 123 8.29 -0.65 0.91
N ASP A 124 8.81 0.48 1.41
CA ASP A 124 9.12 0.71 2.82
C ASP A 124 7.89 0.46 3.72
N ALA A 125 6.70 0.89 3.29
CA ALA A 125 5.46 0.67 4.05
C ALA A 125 5.06 -0.80 4.07
N THR A 126 5.24 -1.53 2.97
CA THR A 126 4.95 -2.97 2.91
C THR A 126 5.97 -3.81 3.68
N GLU A 127 7.23 -3.40 3.73
CA GLU A 127 8.30 -4.01 4.53
C GLU A 127 7.94 -4.03 6.03
N THR A 128 7.14 -3.07 6.51
CA THR A 128 6.67 -3.04 7.90
C THR A 128 5.78 -4.23 8.28
N LEU A 129 5.23 -4.95 7.30
CA LEU A 129 4.38 -6.12 7.53
C LEU A 129 5.21 -7.38 7.88
N GLY A 130 6.51 -7.35 7.59
CA GLY A 130 7.45 -8.46 7.76
C GLY A 130 7.12 -9.66 6.89
N ASP A 131 7.67 -10.82 7.23
CA ASP A 131 7.47 -12.05 6.48
C ASP A 131 5.98 -12.46 6.42
N LEU A 132 5.51 -12.71 5.20
CA LEU A 132 4.14 -13.12 4.93
C LEU A 132 4.11 -14.60 4.56
N SER A 133 3.41 -15.41 5.35
CA SER A 133 3.01 -16.74 4.88
C SER A 133 2.07 -16.62 3.68
N PRO A 134 1.95 -17.64 2.81
CA PRO A 134 1.02 -17.61 1.69
C PRO A 134 -0.42 -17.31 2.09
N SER A 135 -0.88 -17.85 3.23
CA SER A 135 -2.21 -17.57 3.79
C SER A 135 -2.37 -16.13 4.27
N ARG A 136 -1.31 -15.51 4.81
CA ARG A 136 -1.30 -14.11 5.23
C ARG A 136 -1.24 -13.16 4.02
N LEU A 137 -0.55 -13.55 2.95
CA LEU A 137 -0.42 -12.77 1.72
C LEU A 137 -1.78 -12.47 1.08
N TYR A 138 -2.65 -13.47 0.93
CA TYR A 138 -4.00 -13.28 0.37
C TYR A 138 -4.82 -12.26 1.17
N ARG A 139 -4.78 -12.36 2.50
CA ARG A 139 -5.48 -11.43 3.39
C ARG A 139 -4.88 -10.02 3.31
N VAL A 140 -3.56 -9.91 3.24
CA VAL A 140 -2.85 -8.63 3.09
C VAL A 140 -3.25 -7.95 1.78
N LEU A 141 -3.19 -8.66 0.65
CA LEU A 141 -3.59 -8.14 -0.65
C LEU A 141 -5.07 -7.74 -0.67
N ALA A 142 -5.97 -8.53 -0.07
CA ALA A 142 -7.38 -8.18 0.04
C ALA A 142 -7.58 -6.81 0.73
N ILE A 143 -6.88 -6.58 1.84
CA ILE A 143 -6.95 -5.33 2.60
C ILE A 143 -6.30 -4.17 1.83
N LEU A 144 -5.10 -4.37 1.28
CA LEU A 144 -4.39 -3.33 0.52
C LEU A 144 -5.18 -2.90 -0.72
N LEU A 145 -5.69 -3.86 -1.50
CA LEU A 145 -6.39 -3.58 -2.74
C LEU A 145 -7.86 -3.16 -2.52
N GLY A 146 -8.41 -3.42 -1.34
CA GLY A 146 -9.83 -3.17 -1.04
C GLY A 146 -10.76 -4.15 -1.74
N LEU A 147 -10.28 -5.39 -1.94
CA LEU A 147 -10.97 -6.44 -2.68
C LEU A 147 -11.32 -7.62 -1.76
N PRO A 148 -12.39 -8.39 -2.05
CA PRO A 148 -12.71 -9.60 -1.31
C PRO A 148 -11.60 -10.66 -1.39
N GLU A 149 -11.22 -11.28 -0.26
CA GLU A 149 -10.18 -12.32 -0.23
C GLU A 149 -10.49 -13.51 -1.16
N ARG A 150 -11.78 -13.83 -1.36
CA ARG A 150 -12.21 -14.86 -2.33
C ARG A 150 -11.80 -14.55 -3.76
N GLU A 151 -11.80 -13.27 -4.14
CA GLU A 151 -11.42 -12.84 -5.49
C GLU A 151 -9.90 -12.92 -5.66
N ILE A 152 -9.13 -12.51 -4.63
CA ILE A 152 -7.66 -12.63 -4.62
C ILE A 152 -7.19 -14.10 -4.64
N LYS A 153 -7.94 -15.03 -4.03
CA LYS A 153 -7.60 -16.46 -4.09
C LYS A 153 -7.88 -17.08 -5.45
N ASN A 154 -8.86 -16.53 -6.17
CA ASN A 154 -9.25 -17.03 -7.48
C ASN A 154 -8.43 -16.38 -8.62
N SER A 155 -7.88 -15.18 -8.39
CA SER A 155 -6.86 -14.59 -9.28
C SER A 155 -5.63 -15.50 -9.31
N GLY A 156 -5.21 -15.88 -10.51
CA GLY A 156 -4.15 -16.89 -10.74
C GLY A 156 -4.66 -18.30 -11.07
N SER A 157 -5.84 -18.73 -10.62
CA SER A 157 -6.38 -20.06 -11.02
C SER A 157 -6.85 -20.08 -12.48
N SER A 158 -7.18 -18.94 -13.08
CA SER A 158 -7.42 -18.85 -14.53
C SER A 158 -6.13 -18.93 -15.36
N ALA A 159 -4.99 -18.59 -14.76
CA ALA A 159 -3.67 -18.70 -15.41
C ALA A 159 -3.06 -20.11 -15.30
N GLU A 160 -3.59 -21.00 -14.46
CA GLU A 160 -3.23 -22.43 -14.46
C GLU A 160 -3.68 -23.16 -15.76
N SER A 161 -4.55 -22.53 -16.56
CA SER A 161 -4.86 -22.96 -17.93
C SER A 161 -3.78 -22.55 -18.96
N VAL A 162 -2.84 -21.67 -18.61
CA VAL A 162 -1.71 -21.25 -19.44
C VAL A 162 -0.45 -21.95 -18.91
N GLY A 163 -0.51 -23.28 -18.88
CA GLY A 163 0.69 -24.08 -18.77
C GLY A 163 1.62 -23.76 -19.95
N ASP A 164 2.90 -23.58 -19.65
CA ASP A 164 4.03 -23.59 -20.59
C ASP A 164 4.58 -22.24 -21.09
N ILE A 165 4.79 -21.27 -20.19
CA ILE A 165 5.83 -20.25 -20.42
C ILE A 165 6.91 -20.38 -19.35
N ARG A 166 7.88 -21.26 -19.64
CA ARG A 166 9.18 -21.30 -18.95
C ARG A 166 9.93 -20.00 -19.23
N PHE A 167 10.08 -19.15 -18.22
CA PHE A 167 11.13 -18.13 -18.25
C PHE A 167 12.47 -18.80 -17.93
N ARG A 168 13.35 -18.82 -18.95
CA ARG A 168 14.78 -19.08 -18.82
C ARG A 168 15.51 -17.81 -18.42
#